data_AF-A0A0J1A1F6-F1
#
_entry.id   AF-A0A0J1A1F6-F1
#
_cell.length_a   1.000
_cell.length_b   1.000
_cell.length_c   1.000
_cell.angle_alpha   90.00
_cell.angle_beta   90.00
_cell.angle_gamma   90.00
#
_symmetry.space_group_name_H-M   'P 1'
#
loop_
_entity.id
_entity.type
_entity.pdbx_description
1 polymer ?
#
loop_
_entity_poly.entity_id
_entity_poly.type
_entity_poly.pdbx_seq_one_letter_code
_entity_poly.pdbx_strand_id
1 'polypeptide(L)'
;MAELPQDSRRPGGIAVIPLTSDITQVTFQHKPVLISQEGQQRYAVFGIPLSTPLGSIQLETNKAPLQIEVKSYPYAEQRLKVTNQD
;
A
#
# COMPACT_ATOMS: atom_id res chain seq x y z
N MET A 1 -20.95 9.12 -1.16
CA MET A 1 -20.19 8.13 -0.37
C MET A 1 -18.85 7.97 -1.06
N ALA A 2 -17.73 7.92 -0.34
CA ALA A 2 -16.42 7.76 -0.96
C ALA A 2 -16.21 6.28 -1.31
N GLU A 3 -16.00 5.97 -2.58
CA GLU A 3 -15.69 4.61 -3.05
C GLU A 3 -14.25 4.24 -2.71
N LEU A 4 -14.01 2.96 -2.42
CA LEU A 4 -12.65 2.46 -2.23
C LEU A 4 -11.84 2.57 -3.53
N PRO A 5 -10.52 2.85 -3.43
CA PRO A 5 -9.67 2.84 -4.61
C PRO A 5 -9.55 1.42 -5.17
N GLN A 6 -9.17 1.32 -6.44
CA GLN A 6 -8.89 0.03 -7.07
C GLN A 6 -7.67 -0.64 -6.40
N ASP A 7 -7.82 -1.89 -5.98
CA ASP A 7 -6.71 -2.71 -5.49
C ASP A 7 -5.70 -2.98 -6.63
N SER A 8 -4.47 -2.55 -6.42
CA SER A 8 -3.34 -2.66 -7.33
C SER A 8 -2.07 -2.89 -6.51
N ARG A 9 -1.81 -4.16 -6.18
CA ARG A 9 -0.68 -4.57 -5.33
C ARG A 9 0.65 -4.62 -6.09
N ARG A 10 1.09 -3.47 -6.56
CA ARG A 10 2.37 -3.24 -7.25
C ARG A 10 3.14 -2.11 -6.54
N PRO A 11 4.46 -2.01 -6.72
CA PRO A 11 5.20 -0.83 -6.27
C PRO A 11 4.57 0.42 -6.89
N GLY A 12 4.23 1.44 -6.10
CA GLY A 12 3.53 2.64 -6.59
C GLY A 12 2.01 2.48 -6.77
N GLY A 13 1.44 1.34 -6.40
CA GLY A 13 0.00 1.08 -6.38
C GLY A 13 -0.65 1.25 -5.01
N ILE A 14 -1.86 0.71 -4.85
CA ILE A 14 -2.65 0.74 -3.60
C ILE A 14 -3.08 -0.68 -3.27
N ALA A 15 -2.86 -1.14 -2.04
CA ALA A 15 -3.47 -2.36 -1.52
C ALA A 15 -4.73 -2.01 -0.70
N VAL A 16 -5.84 -2.67 -1.01
CA VAL A 16 -7.08 -2.63 -0.24
C VAL A 16 -7.22 -3.98 0.47
N ILE A 17 -7.09 -3.94 1.79
CA ILE A 17 -6.96 -5.15 2.61
C ILE A 17 -8.14 -5.20 3.59
N PRO A 18 -9.02 -6.22 3.51
CA PRO A 18 -10.11 -6.35 4.47
C PRO A 18 -9.57 -6.56 5.88
N LEU A 19 -10.16 -5.86 6.84
CA LEU A 19 -9.81 -5.95 8.26
C LEU A 19 -10.94 -6.59 9.06
N THR A 20 -10.57 -7.28 10.13
CA THR A 20 -11.53 -7.71 11.15
C THR A 20 -11.94 -6.54 12.04
N SER A 21 -13.04 -6.68 12.79
CA SER A 21 -13.64 -5.62 13.62
C SER A 21 -12.81 -5.24 14.87
N ASP A 22 -11.78 -6.00 15.21
CA ASP A 22 -10.90 -5.79 16.35
C ASP A 22 -9.57 -5.09 15.99
N ILE A 23 -9.26 -4.92 14.70
CA ILE A 23 -8.11 -4.15 14.21
C ILE A 23 -8.50 -2.67 14.12
N THR A 24 -7.88 -1.82 14.94
CA THR A 24 -8.17 -0.38 15.00
C THR A 24 -6.99 0.48 14.56
N GLN A 25 -5.81 -0.12 14.41
CA GLN A 25 -4.60 0.56 13.99
C GLN A 25 -3.82 -0.34 13.02
N VAL A 26 -3.37 0.25 11.92
CA VAL A 26 -2.48 -0.38 10.94
C VAL A 26 -1.33 0.58 10.65
N THR A 27 -0.09 0.09 10.70
CA THR A 27 1.11 0.87 10.39
C THR A 27 2.01 0.14 9.40
N PHE A 28 2.75 0.92 8.60
CA PHE A 28 3.83 0.44 7.76
C PHE A 28 5.07 1.26 8.06
N GLN A 29 6.14 0.62 8.52
CA GLN A 29 7.37 1.30 8.94
C GLN A 29 7.06 2.45 9.95
N HIS A 30 6.23 2.16 10.95
CA HIS A 30 5.73 3.12 11.95
C HIS A 30 4.88 4.29 11.42
N LYS A 31 4.52 4.30 10.13
CA LYS A 31 3.63 5.30 9.53
C LYS A 31 2.19 4.78 9.52
N PRO A 32 1.19 5.57 9.94
CA PRO A 32 -0.20 5.14 9.96
C PRO A 32 -0.71 4.88 8.54
N VAL A 33 -1.44 3.78 8.39
CA VAL A 33 -2.18 3.40 7.18
C VAL A 33 -3.64 3.79 7.36
N LEU A 34 -4.28 4.28 6.29
CA LEU A 34 -5.69 4.68 6.34
C LEU A 34 -6.58 3.46 6.59
N ILE A 35 -7.53 3.57 7.53
CA ILE A 35 -8.62 2.62 7.70
C ILE A 35 -9.91 3.27 7.20
N SER A 36 -10.55 2.64 6.22
CA SER A 36 -11.84 3.07 5.66
C SER A 36 -12.91 2.01 5.91
N GLN A 37 -14.18 2.39 5.78
CA GLN A 37 -15.33 1.50 5.94
C GLN A 37 -16.24 1.63 4.72
N GLU A 38 -16.57 0.50 4.11
CA GLU A 38 -17.57 0.39 3.05
C GLU A 38 -18.67 -0.57 3.51
N GLY A 39 -19.87 -0.05 3.72
CA GLY A 39 -20.94 -0.78 4.39
C GLY A 39 -20.57 -1.14 5.84
N GLN A 40 -20.54 -2.45 6.14
CA GLN A 40 -20.11 -2.98 7.44
C GLN A 40 -18.65 -3.46 7.45
N GLN A 41 -18.01 -3.55 6.28
CA GLN A 41 -16.65 -4.08 6.15
C GLN A 41 -15.63 -2.95 6.27
N ARG A 42 -14.59 -3.17 7.06
CA ARG A 42 -13.45 -2.23 7.19
C ARG A 42 -12.28 -2.67 6.35
N TYR A 43 -11.51 -1.71 5.87
CA TYR A 43 -10.39 -1.91 4.97
C TYR A 43 -9.20 -1.06 5.39
N ALA A 44 -8.00 -1.63 5.35
CA ALA A 44 -6.78 -0.84 5.29
C ALA A 44 -6.55 -0.44 3.82
N VAL A 45 -6.41 0.86 3.58
CA VAL A 45 -6.06 1.44 2.29
C VAL A 45 -4.60 1.86 2.36
N PHE A 46 -3.73 1.02 1.82
CA PHE A 46 -2.29 1.17 1.91
C PHE A 46 -1.70 1.58 0.56
N GLY A 47 -1.14 2.79 0.49
CA GLY A 47 -0.31 3.18 -0.65
C GLY A 47 1.03 2.47 -0.59
N ILE A 48 1.35 1.67 -1.60
CA ILE A 48 2.60 0.92 -1.70
C ILE A 48 3.66 1.86 -2.32
N PRO A 49 4.73 2.24 -1.60
CA PRO A 49 5.79 3.06 -2.18
C PRO A 49 6.37 2.44 -3.47
N LEU A 50 6.77 3.27 -4.44
CA LEU A 50 7.39 2.79 -5.67
C LEU A 50 8.72 2.05 -5.41
N SER A 51 9.42 2.40 -4.33
CA SER A 51 10.66 1.76 -3.88
C SER A 51 10.44 0.46 -3.11
N THR A 52 9.20 -0.02 -2.97
CA THR A 52 8.89 -1.25 -2.23
C THR A 52 9.46 -2.46 -2.97
N PRO A 53 10.20 -3.35 -2.27
CA PRO A 53 10.69 -4.58 -2.90
C PRO A 53 9.53 -5.48 -3.31
N LEU A 54 9.76 -6.30 -4.32
CA LEU A 54 8.81 -7.33 -4.73
C LEU A 54 8.69 -8.42 -3.67
N GLY A 55 7.53 -9.09 -3.65
CA GLY A 55 7.25 -10.19 -2.74
C GLY A 55 6.49 -9.76 -1.49
N SER A 56 6.70 -10.48 -0.39
CA SER A 56 5.93 -10.30 0.83
C SER A 56 6.42 -9.13 1.67
N ILE A 57 5.49 -8.25 2.04
CA ILE A 57 5.72 -7.19 3.03
C ILE A 57 4.69 -7.31 4.15
N GLN A 58 5.04 -6.77 5.31
CA GLN A 58 4.22 -6.85 6.51
C GLN A 58 3.74 -5.46 6.93
N LEU A 59 2.43 -5.36 7.19
CA LEU A 59 1.83 -4.26 7.91
C LEU A 59 1.69 -4.64 9.38
N GLU A 60 2.09 -3.75 10.26
CA GLU A 60 1.90 -3.91 11.70
C GLU A 60 0.47 -3.52 12.06
N THR A 61 -0.12 -4.19 13.05
CA THR A 61 -1.42 -3.82 13.58
C THR A 61 -1.40 -3.87 15.11
N ASN A 62 -2.48 -3.39 15.74
CA ASN A 62 -2.70 -3.58 17.18
C ASN A 62 -2.99 -5.04 17.59
N LYS A 63 -2.95 -5.98 16.64
CA LYS A 63 -3.22 -7.41 16.83
C LYS A 63 -2.05 -8.23 16.27
N ALA A 64 -2.26 -8.88 15.12
CA ALA A 64 -1.25 -9.64 14.41
C ALA A 64 -0.80 -8.88 13.15
N PRO A 65 0.46 -9.05 12.71
CA PRO A 65 0.91 -8.50 11.44
C PRO A 65 0.07 -9.02 10.27
N LEU A 66 -0.23 -8.14 9.31
CA LEU A 66 -0.92 -8.48 8.07
C LEU A 66 0.11 -8.60 6.95
N GLN A 67 0.15 -9.74 6.28
CA GLN A 67 1.05 -9.95 5.15
C GLN A 67 0.35 -9.64 3.83
N ILE A 68 1.03 -8.89 2.97
CA ILE A 68 0.60 -8.65 1.59
C ILE A 68 1.71 -8.98 0.61
N GLU A 69 1.30 -9.37 -0.60
CA GLU A 69 2.21 -9.69 -1.69
C GLU A 69 2.22 -8.56 -2.72
N VAL A 70 3.41 -7.99 -2.97
CA VAL A 70 3.67 -6.97 -3.99
C VAL A 70 4.18 -7.64 -5.25
N LYS A 71 3.42 -7.49 -6.34
CA LYS A 71 3.70 -8.10 -7.64
C LYS A 71 4.51 -7.17 -8.53
N SER A 72 5.28 -7.74 -9.45
CA SER A 72 6.00 -6.97 -10.45
C SER A 72 5.04 -6.20 -11.34
N TYR A 73 5.44 -5.00 -11.76
CA TYR A 73 4.73 -4.21 -12.74
C TYR A 73 5.73 -3.50 -13.67
N PRO A 74 5.67 -3.74 -14.99
CA PRO A 74 6.60 -3.13 -15.94
C PRO A 74 6.23 -1.67 -16.17
N TYR A 75 6.90 -0.77 -15.44
CA TYR A 75 6.79 0.66 -15.66
C TYR A 75 7.48 1.06 -16.97
N ALA A 76 6.89 2.00 -17.70
CA ALA A 76 7.55 2.60 -18.86
C ALA A 76 8.78 3.40 -18.40
N GLU A 77 9.92 3.20 -19.05
CA GLU A 77 11.18 3.84 -18.69
C GLU A 77 11.56 4.93 -19.70
N GLN A 78 12.12 6.04 -19.21
CA GLN A 78 12.71 7.08 -20.04
C GLN A 78 14.12 7.41 -19.53
N ARG A 79 15.10 7.50 -20.45
CA ARG A 79 16.50 7.84 -20.12
C ARG A 79 16.78 9.29 -20.45
N LEU A 80 17.12 10.08 -19.44
CA LEU A 80 17.47 11.50 -19.57
C LEU A 80 18.98 11.68 -19.39
N LYS A 81 19.61 12.49 -20.26
CA LYS A 81 20.99 12.95 -20.07
C LYS A 81 20.95 14.38 -19.53
N VAL A 82 21.32 14.54 -18.25
CA VAL A 82 21.41 15.85 -17.60
C VAL A 82 22.87 16.30 -17.61
N THR A 83 23.16 17.43 -18.26
CA THR A 83 24.49 18.07 -18.19
C THR A 83 24.33 19.32 -17.32
N ASN A 84 25.07 19.40 -16.23
CA ASN A 84 25.11 20.63 -15.43
C ASN A 84 25.93 21.67 -16.21
N GLN A 85 25.33 22.81 -16.50
CA GLN A 85 26.04 24.00 -16.95
C GLN A 85 26.04 24.97 -15.77
N ASP A 86 27.23 25.18 -15.21
CA ASP A 86 27.52 26.22 -14.23
C ASP A 86 27.73 27.56 -14.96
#